data_AF-A0A7S2IE85-F1
#
_entry.id   AF-A0A7S2IE85-F1
#
_cell.length_a   1.000
_cell.length_b   1.000
_cell.length_c   1.000
_cell.angle_alpha   90.00
_cell.angle_beta   90.00
_cell.angle_gamma   90.00
#
_symmetry.space_group_name_H-M   'P 1'
#
loop_
_entity.id
_entity.type
_entity.pdbx_description
1 polymer ?
#
loop_
_entity_poly.entity_id
_entity_poly.type
_entity_poly.pdbx_seq_one_letter_code
_entity_poly.pdbx_strand_id
1 'polypeptide(L)'
;NRMLFFKDSGEVSQEVWDILLYQWLSSTKVGDRRALMKSHEEGDFETKMALHQEYYPKTSSLLLEHIDTFLDQLDRLSVKAEGRDIAEHPRLPLIMRHNDFVRRTFLTVRDRYFG
;
A
#
# COMPACT_ATOMS: atom_id res chain seq x y z
N ASN A 1 11.14 -8.59 10.74
CA ASN A 1 10.39 -7.63 9.91
C ASN A 1 9.57 -8.37 8.87
N ARG A 2 8.23 -8.26 8.93
CA ARG A 2 7.28 -8.84 7.97
C ARG A 2 6.91 -7.77 6.94
N MET A 3 6.91 -8.09 5.64
CA MET A 3 6.39 -7.19 4.61
C MET A 3 4.86 -7.20 4.60
N LEU A 4 4.25 -6.04 4.35
CA LEU A 4 2.79 -5.90 4.25
C LEU A 4 2.27 -6.08 2.81
N PHE A 5 3.17 -5.94 1.84
CA PHE A 5 2.94 -6.22 0.43
C PHE A 5 3.82 -7.42 0.06
N PHE A 6 3.20 -8.51 -0.39
CA PHE A 6 3.90 -9.76 -0.65
C PHE A 6 4.40 -9.82 -2.08
N LYS A 7 5.72 -9.74 -2.26
CA LYS A 7 6.36 -9.70 -3.60
C LYS A 7 6.03 -10.90 -4.50
N ASP A 8 5.84 -12.07 -3.90
CA ASP A 8 5.69 -13.34 -4.63
C ASP A 8 4.23 -13.63 -5.01
N SER A 9 3.27 -13.26 -4.15
CA SER A 9 1.84 -13.51 -4.36
C SER A 9 1.04 -12.28 -4.82
N GLY A 10 1.60 -11.08 -4.66
CA GLY A 10 0.87 -9.81 -4.84
C GLY A 10 -0.16 -9.54 -3.74
N GLU A 11 -0.22 -10.38 -2.70
CA GLU A 11 -1.18 -10.20 -1.60
C GLU A 11 -0.84 -8.97 -0.78
N VAL A 12 -1.89 -8.41 -0.19
CA VAL A 12 -1.81 -7.29 0.75
C VAL A 12 -2.29 -7.78 2.10
N SER A 13 -1.51 -7.48 3.14
CA SER A 13 -1.84 -7.90 4.49
C SER A 13 -3.11 -7.21 5.01
N GLN A 14 -3.82 -7.85 5.93
CA GLN A 14 -5.06 -7.30 6.50
C GLN A 14 -4.85 -5.93 7.16
N GLU A 15 -3.67 -5.72 7.74
CA GLU A 15 -3.29 -4.46 8.39
C GLU A 15 -3.31 -3.27 7.41
N VAL A 16 -2.97 -3.48 6.13
CA VAL A 16 -3.06 -2.42 5.12
C VAL A 16 -4.53 -2.07 4.84
N TRP A 17 -5.38 -3.09 4.69
CA TRP A 17 -6.82 -2.89 4.51
C TRP A 17 -7.43 -2.14 5.70
N ASP A 18 -7.05 -2.51 6.92
CA ASP A 18 -7.49 -1.83 8.15
C ASP A 18 -7.12 -0.34 8.14
N ILE A 19 -5.88 -0.02 7.75
CA ILE A 19 -5.39 1.37 7.68
C ILE A 19 -6.13 2.16 6.60
N LEU A 20 -6.32 1.59 5.41
CA LEU A 20 -7.04 2.25 4.32
C LEU A 20 -8.50 2.53 4.72
N LEU A 21 -9.15 1.57 5.36
CA LEU A 21 -10.50 1.73 5.88
C LEU A 21 -10.54 2.84 6.94
N TYR A 22 -9.62 2.81 7.91
CA TYR A 22 -9.53 3.82 8.95
C TYR A 22 -9.31 5.23 8.39
N GLN A 23 -8.42 5.37 7.41
CA GLN A 23 -8.13 6.65 6.74
C GLN A 23 -9.37 7.20 6.04
N TRP A 24 -10.07 6.34 5.28
CA TRP A 24 -11.29 6.75 4.58
C TRP A 24 -12.40 7.16 5.56
N LEU A 25 -12.67 6.33 6.58
CA LEU A 25 -13.70 6.61 7.59
C LEU A 25 -13.37 7.87 8.42
N SER A 26 -12.10 8.14 8.68
CA SER A 26 -11.67 9.34 9.41
C SER A 26 -12.01 10.64 8.71
N SER A 27 -12.09 10.63 7.38
CA SER A 27 -12.43 11.81 6.58
C SER A 27 -13.93 11.94 6.28
N THR A 28 -14.72 10.89 6.49
CA THR A 28 -16.11 10.82 5.97
C THR A 28 -17.17 10.35 6.97
N LYS A 29 -16.87 9.34 7.81
CA LYS A 29 -17.83 8.59 8.63
C LYS A 29 -17.28 8.30 10.03
N VAL A 30 -17.26 9.33 10.88
CA VAL A 30 -16.69 9.25 12.24
C VAL A 30 -17.39 8.23 13.15
N GLY A 31 -18.68 7.93 12.90
CA GLY A 31 -19.42 6.87 13.60
C GLY A 31 -18.84 5.49 13.32
N ASP A 32 -18.73 5.15 12.03
CA ASP A 32 -18.20 3.86 11.57
C ASP A 32 -16.71 3.71 11.90
N ARG A 33 -15.95 4.80 11.92
CA ARG A 33 -14.57 4.78 12.45
C ARG A 33 -14.52 4.29 13.89
N ARG A 34 -15.42 4.80 14.75
CA ARG A 34 -15.51 4.37 16.15
C ARG A 34 -15.95 2.92 16.25
N ALA A 35 -16.88 2.47 15.41
CA ALA A 35 -17.28 1.07 15.33
C ALA A 35 -16.11 0.16 14.93
N LEU A 36 -15.31 0.56 13.94
CA LEU A 36 -14.12 -0.16 13.52
C LEU A 36 -13.10 -0.29 14.66
N MET A 37 -12.77 0.81 15.34
CA MET A 37 -11.84 0.80 16.48
C MET A 37 -12.33 -0.09 17.61
N LYS A 38 -13.59 0.08 18.01
CA LYS A 38 -14.21 -0.73 19.07
C LYS A 38 -14.20 -2.22 18.71
N SER A 39 -14.59 -2.56 17.48
CA SER A 39 -14.59 -3.96 17.01
C SER A 39 -13.19 -4.57 17.02
N HIS A 40 -12.16 -3.77 16.73
CA HIS A 40 -10.77 -4.22 16.75
C HIS A 40 -10.27 -4.46 18.19
N GLU A 41 -10.61 -3.57 19.12
CA GLU A 41 -10.25 -3.67 20.55
C GLU A 41 -10.96 -4.84 21.24
N GLU A 42 -12.23 -5.06 20.94
CA GLU A 42 -13.06 -6.11 21.55
C GLU A 42 -12.90 -7.49 20.87
N GLY A 43 -12.19 -7.56 19.74
CA GLY A 43 -12.07 -8.79 18.95
C GLY A 43 -13.36 -9.19 18.23
N ASP A 44 -14.26 -8.24 17.97
CA ASP A 44 -15.48 -8.44 17.19
C ASP A 44 -15.15 -8.49 15.69
N PHE A 45 -14.82 -9.70 15.24
CA PHE A 45 -14.47 -9.96 13.85
C PHE A 45 -15.64 -9.77 12.89
N GLU A 46 -16.88 -10.00 13.34
CA GLU A 46 -18.07 -9.91 12.49
C GLU A 46 -18.33 -8.45 12.09
N THR A 47 -18.37 -7.54 13.07
CA THR A 47 -18.54 -6.10 12.80
C THR A 47 -17.38 -5.57 11.97
N LYS A 48 -16.14 -5.95 12.29
CA LYS A 48 -14.97 -5.52 11.53
C LYS A 48 -15.04 -5.99 10.07
N MET A 49 -15.42 -7.25 9.83
CA MET A 49 -15.54 -7.79 8.49
C MET A 49 -16.69 -7.14 7.71
N ALA A 50 -17.82 -6.88 8.37
CA ALA A 50 -18.96 -6.20 7.74
C ALA A 50 -18.56 -4.80 7.23
N LEU A 51 -17.84 -4.03 8.04
CA LEU A 51 -17.32 -2.71 7.63
C LEU A 51 -16.33 -2.81 6.45
N HIS A 52 -15.46 -3.83 6.45
CA HIS A 52 -14.57 -4.08 5.32
C HIS A 52 -15.32 -4.40 4.04
N GLN A 53 -16.36 -5.23 4.10
CA GLN A 53 -17.17 -5.58 2.95
C GLN A 53 -17.94 -4.37 2.41
N GLU A 54 -18.56 -3.58 3.30
CA GLU A 54 -19.33 -2.39 2.93
C GLU A 54 -18.46 -1.37 2.19
N TYR A 55 -17.24 -1.15 2.66
CA TYR A 55 -16.36 -0.10 2.16
C TYR A 55 -15.24 -0.59 1.25
N TYR A 56 -15.25 -1.87 0.86
CA TYR A 56 -14.25 -2.46 -0.02
C TYR A 56 -14.02 -1.67 -1.32
N PRO A 57 -15.05 -1.20 -2.05
CA PRO A 57 -14.82 -0.41 -3.26
C PRO A 57 -14.01 0.88 -3.00
N LYS A 58 -14.17 1.49 -1.83
CA LYS A 58 -13.47 2.72 -1.44
C LYS A 58 -12.02 2.43 -1.05
N THR A 59 -11.79 1.42 -0.21
CA THR A 59 -10.44 1.04 0.18
C THR A 59 -9.63 0.48 -1.00
N SER A 60 -10.29 -0.26 -1.90
CA SER A 60 -9.68 -0.71 -3.16
C SER A 60 -9.27 0.46 -4.05
N SER A 61 -10.11 1.49 -4.19
CA SER A 61 -9.75 2.71 -4.94
C SER A 61 -8.55 3.43 -4.31
N LEU A 62 -8.51 3.55 -2.98
CA LEU A 62 -7.37 4.16 -2.27
C LEU A 62 -6.09 3.35 -2.42
N LEU A 63 -6.19 2.01 -2.44
CA LEU A 63 -5.05 1.15 -2.70
C LEU A 63 -4.48 1.39 -4.10
N LEU A 64 -5.34 1.47 -5.12
CA LEU A 64 -4.90 1.75 -6.49
C LEU A 64 -4.21 3.12 -6.59
N GLU A 65 -4.83 4.17 -6.03
CA GLU A 65 -4.25 5.52 -6.01
C GLU A 65 -2.87 5.53 -5.33
N HIS A 66 -2.74 4.81 -4.21
CA HIS A 66 -1.47 4.66 -3.52
C HIS A 66 -0.42 3.96 -4.40
N ILE A 67 -0.78 2.85 -5.04
CA ILE A 67 0.12 2.10 -5.93
C ILE A 67 0.59 2.99 -7.08
N ASP A 68 -0.32 3.65 -7.79
CA ASP A 68 0.01 4.45 -8.95
C ASP A 68 0.87 5.67 -8.58
N THR A 69 0.52 6.35 -7.48
CA THR A 69 1.32 7.48 -6.96
C THR A 69 2.73 7.02 -6.58
N PHE A 70 2.84 5.86 -5.94
CA PHE A 70 4.14 5.32 -5.51
C PHE A 70 5.01 4.92 -6.70
N LEU A 71 4.43 4.29 -7.72
CA LEU A 71 5.14 3.93 -8.96
C LEU A 71 5.65 5.19 -9.70
N ASP A 72 4.82 6.23 -9.81
CA ASP A 72 5.23 7.52 -10.40
C ASP A 72 6.38 8.18 -9.60
N GLN A 73 6.32 8.14 -8.27
CA GLN A 73 7.43 8.63 -7.43
C GLN A 73 8.72 7.85 -7.67
N LEU A 74 8.66 6.53 -7.82
CA LEU A 74 9.81 5.71 -8.17
C LEU A 74 10.36 6.06 -9.56
N ASP A 75 9.49 6.27 -10.55
CA ASP A 75 9.91 6.69 -11.89
C ASP A 75 10.67 8.02 -11.87
N ARG A 76 10.13 9.01 -11.15
CA ARG A 76 10.80 10.31 -10.97
C ARG A 76 12.15 10.20 -10.28
N LEU A 77 12.31 9.26 -9.34
CA LEU A 77 13.59 9.00 -8.66
C LEU A 77 14.59 8.29 -9.57
N SER A 78 14.13 7.33 -10.38
CA SER A 78 14.97 6.63 -11.35
C SER A 78 15.53 7.59 -12.40
N VAL A 79 14.72 8.50 -12.94
CA VAL A 79 15.18 9.53 -13.88
C VAL A 79 16.26 10.43 -13.27
N LYS A 80 16.19 10.75 -11.97
CA LYS A 80 17.22 11.56 -11.30
C LYS A 80 18.57 10.83 -11.14
N ALA A 81 18.54 9.50 -11.15
CA ALA A 81 19.72 8.65 -11.04
C ALA A 81 20.43 8.45 -12.40
N GLU A 82 19.72 8.64 -13.52
CA GLU A 82 20.27 8.47 -14.85
C GLU A 82 21.43 9.46 -15.11
N GLY A 83 22.52 8.93 -15.70
CA GLY A 83 23.70 9.72 -16.05
C GLY A 83 24.57 10.20 -14.88
N ARG A 84 24.26 9.79 -13.64
CA ARG A 84 25.08 10.10 -12.46
C ARG A 84 26.31 9.20 -12.39
N ASP A 85 27.46 9.79 -12.05
CA ASP A 85 28.69 9.03 -11.86
C ASP A 85 28.62 8.17 -10.59
N ILE A 86 28.91 6.88 -10.74
CA ILE A 86 28.95 5.91 -9.65
C ILE A 86 30.14 6.19 -8.72
N ALA A 87 31.23 6.76 -9.22
CA ALA A 87 32.37 7.14 -8.39
C ALA A 87 32.01 8.27 -7.40
N GLU A 88 31.18 9.22 -7.82
CA GLU A 88 30.65 10.28 -6.97
C GLU A 88 29.49 9.80 -6.08
N HIS A 89 28.73 8.78 -6.53
CA HIS A 89 27.56 8.24 -5.84
C HIS A 89 27.63 6.71 -5.66
N PRO A 90 28.51 6.19 -4.77
CA PRO A 90 28.78 4.75 -4.65
C PRO A 90 27.58 3.93 -4.15
N ARG A 91 26.59 4.56 -3.51
CA ARG A 91 25.35 3.90 -3.04
C ARG A 91 24.27 3.81 -4.10
N LEU A 92 24.42 4.54 -5.21
CA LEU A 92 23.40 4.64 -6.25
C LEU A 92 22.99 3.27 -6.83
N PRO A 93 23.93 2.34 -7.14
CA PRO A 93 23.55 1.03 -7.67
C PRO A 93 22.68 0.22 -6.69
N LEU A 94 22.94 0.33 -5.39
CA LEU A 94 22.15 -0.36 -4.37
C LEU A 94 20.74 0.25 -4.28
N ILE A 95 20.64 1.58 -4.31
CA ILE A 95 19.36 2.30 -4.29
C ILE A 95 18.51 1.93 -5.52
N MET A 96 19.11 1.89 -6.71
CA MET A 96 18.40 1.49 -7.93
C MET A 96 17.87 0.06 -7.85
N ARG A 97 18.69 -0.90 -7.40
CA ARG A 97 18.25 -2.28 -7.19
C ARG A 97 17.10 -2.38 -6.18
N HIS A 98 17.15 -1.57 -5.12
CA HIS A 98 16.07 -1.50 -4.15
C HIS A 98 14.79 -0.93 -4.77
N ASN A 99 14.88 0.17 -5.51
CA ASN A 99 13.74 0.78 -6.20
C ASN A 99 13.10 -0.20 -7.19
N ASP A 100 13.90 -0.94 -7.95
CA ASP A 100 13.41 -1.98 -8.87
C ASP A 100 12.69 -3.11 -8.14
N PHE A 101 13.24 -3.54 -7.00
CA PHE A 101 12.60 -4.55 -6.16
C PHE A 101 11.22 -4.07 -5.69
N VAL A 102 11.13 -2.86 -5.15
CA VAL A 102 9.86 -2.31 -4.67
C VAL A 102 8.89 -2.08 -5.83
N ARG A 103 9.35 -1.53 -6.96
CA ARG A 103 8.53 -1.36 -8.18
C ARG A 103 7.87 -2.68 -8.58
N ARG A 104 8.65 -3.76 -8.67
CA ARG A 104 8.12 -5.09 -9.04
C ARG A 104 7.07 -5.56 -8.04
N THR A 105 7.31 -5.40 -6.74
CA THR A 105 6.33 -5.73 -5.71
C THR A 105 5.00 -5.00 -5.92
N PHE A 106 5.04 -3.68 -6.14
CA PHE A 106 3.83 -2.89 -6.34
C PHE A 106 3.12 -3.20 -7.66
N LEU A 107 3.87 -3.51 -8.73
CA LEU A 107 3.28 -3.99 -9.99
C LEU A 107 2.58 -5.33 -9.82
N THR A 108 3.18 -6.29 -9.11
CA THR A 108 2.54 -7.59 -8.81
C THR A 108 1.25 -7.40 -8.00
N VAL A 109 1.26 -6.50 -7.02
CA VAL A 109 0.04 -6.17 -6.25
C VAL A 109 -1.01 -5.55 -7.18
N ARG A 110 -0.61 -4.62 -8.06
CA ARG A 110 -1.54 -3.98 -9.00
C ARG A 110 -2.21 -5.00 -9.91
N ASP A 111 -1.42 -5.90 -10.49
CA ASP A 111 -1.90 -6.97 -11.38
C ASP A 111 -2.89 -7.90 -10.67
N ARG A 112 -2.61 -8.27 -9.41
CA ARG A 112 -3.50 -9.13 -8.63
C ARG A 112 -4.89 -8.52 -8.40
N TYR A 113 -4.95 -7.24 -8.04
CA TYR A 113 -6.21 -6.60 -7.60
C TYR A 113 -6.91 -5.81 -8.71
N PHE A 114 -6.20 -5.43 -9.77
CA PHE A 114 -6.68 -4.51 -10.82
C PHE A 114 -6.24 -4.90 -12.24
N GLY A 115 -5.55 -6.02 -12.41
CA GLY A 115 -5.14 -6.57 -13.72
C GLY A 115 -6.22 -7.40 -14.40
#